data_AF-Q4RLY1-F1
#
_entry.id   AF-Q4RLY1-F1
#
_cell.length_a   1.000
_cell.length_b   1.000
_cell.length_c   1.000
_cell.angle_alpha   90.00
_cell.angle_beta   90.00
_cell.angle_gamma   90.00
#
_symmetry.space_group_name_H-M   'P 1'
#
loop_
_entity.id
_entity.type
_entity.pdbx_description
1 polymer ?
#
loop_
_entity_poly.entity_id
_entity_poly.type
_entity_poly.pdbx_seq_one_letter_code
_entity_poly.pdbx_strand_id
1 'polypeptide(L)'
;KMRFKSSRGHFSSIILRQLDDASRSVFKENIRLNEALKYHMKETEDLQKLTASLAKRNASLTLDKNMLELAVKDNTAQMEAQREKLAELRAKVASLEQSLELTTQEKEQQERKEKTALVCTPDPQVDLENLQKELARREKELAHIKGVARTVVEQRTELERFFHDALAQVKREITASRQRYTKEALHAYRCSFREATAGKLQFPPICTFHKSPQSTNSVYSNAAAVAERWTHQPGSKVELCDLTWEQKEHVLRLLFAKMNGQ
;
A
#
# COMPACT_ATOMS: atom_id res chain seq x y z
N LYS A 1 -67.81 -26.32 161.45
CA LYS A 1 -67.95 -26.65 160.01
C LYS A 1 -66.78 -26.02 159.23
N MET A 2 -65.61 -26.68 159.26
CA MET A 2 -64.45 -26.38 158.43
C MET A 2 -64.59 -27.14 157.10
N ARG A 3 -64.74 -26.45 155.96
CA ARG A 3 -64.51 -26.95 154.58
C ARG A 3 -64.98 -25.88 153.57
N PHE A 4 -64.37 -24.70 153.53
CA PHE A 4 -64.52 -23.77 152.39
C PHE A 4 -63.33 -22.82 152.17
N LYS A 5 -62.29 -22.87 153.02
CA LYS A 5 -61.07 -22.03 152.90
C LYS A 5 -59.90 -22.70 152.16
N SER A 6 -59.96 -23.99 151.83
CA SER A 6 -58.88 -24.70 151.10
C SER A 6 -58.95 -24.55 149.57
N SER A 7 -60.12 -24.21 149.01
CA SER A 7 -60.32 -24.11 147.55
C SER A 7 -59.98 -22.75 146.93
N ARG A 8 -59.42 -21.77 147.66
CA ARG A 8 -58.98 -20.49 147.06
C ARG A 8 -57.46 -20.40 146.91
N GLY A 9 -56.68 -20.97 147.83
CA GLY A 9 -55.22 -21.00 147.74
C GLY A 9 -54.70 -21.90 146.60
N HIS A 10 -55.33 -23.07 146.39
CA HIS A 10 -54.98 -23.95 145.27
C HIS A 10 -55.32 -23.32 143.91
N PHE A 11 -56.47 -22.67 143.78
CA PHE A 11 -56.84 -21.98 142.53
C PHE A 11 -55.92 -20.78 142.25
N SER A 12 -55.52 -20.02 143.28
CA SER A 12 -54.57 -18.92 143.10
C SER A 12 -53.16 -19.39 142.71
N SER A 13 -52.69 -20.53 143.23
CA SER A 13 -51.40 -21.14 142.84
C SER A 13 -51.43 -21.76 141.44
N ILE A 14 -52.57 -22.37 141.05
CA ILE A 14 -52.78 -22.90 139.70
C ILE A 14 -52.85 -21.76 138.67
N ILE A 15 -53.56 -20.67 138.98
CA ILE A 15 -53.65 -19.50 138.09
C ILE A 15 -52.29 -18.80 137.98
N LEU A 16 -51.55 -18.64 139.07
CA LEU A 16 -50.18 -18.08 139.02
C LEU A 16 -49.25 -18.95 138.16
N ARG A 17 -49.29 -20.28 138.30
CA ARG A 17 -48.46 -21.19 137.51
C ARG A 17 -48.88 -21.25 136.03
N GLN A 18 -50.17 -21.17 135.72
CA GLN A 18 -50.66 -21.07 134.35
C GLN A 18 -50.27 -19.74 133.70
N LEU A 19 -50.29 -18.64 134.46
CA LEU A 19 -49.83 -17.33 133.98
C LEU A 19 -48.31 -17.31 133.77
N ASP A 20 -47.54 -17.96 134.65
CA ASP A 20 -46.09 -18.14 134.53
C ASP A 20 -45.72 -19.01 133.32
N ASP A 21 -46.44 -20.12 133.10
CA ASP A 21 -46.24 -21.02 131.95
C ASP A 21 -46.64 -20.34 130.64
N ALA A 22 -47.73 -19.56 130.62
CA ALA A 22 -48.14 -18.75 129.47
C ALA A 22 -47.10 -17.66 129.16
N SER A 23 -46.58 -16.97 130.18
CA SER A 23 -45.55 -15.94 130.02
C SER A 23 -44.23 -16.54 129.50
N ARG A 24 -43.82 -17.72 130.01
CA ARG A 24 -42.65 -18.46 129.49
C ARG A 24 -42.86 -18.95 128.07
N SER A 25 -44.07 -19.38 127.70
CA SER A 25 -44.43 -19.80 126.34
C SER A 25 -44.35 -18.62 125.37
N VAL A 26 -44.96 -17.48 125.72
CA VAL A 26 -44.89 -16.24 124.96
C VAL A 26 -43.45 -15.74 124.83
N PHE A 27 -42.63 -15.85 125.88
CA PHE A 27 -41.23 -15.46 125.82
C PHE A 27 -40.40 -16.38 124.91
N LYS A 28 -40.60 -17.70 124.96
CA LYS A 28 -39.97 -18.65 124.03
C LYS A 28 -40.36 -18.38 122.58
N GLU A 29 -41.63 -18.08 122.35
CA GLU A 29 -42.13 -17.74 121.02
C GLU A 29 -41.58 -16.40 120.54
N ASN A 30 -41.46 -15.41 121.43
CA ASN A 30 -40.84 -14.13 121.12
C ASN A 30 -39.35 -14.28 120.77
N ILE A 31 -38.62 -15.19 121.42
CA ILE A 31 -37.24 -15.53 121.05
C ILE A 31 -37.19 -16.15 119.65
N ARG A 32 -38.03 -17.17 119.37
CA ARG A 32 -38.08 -17.81 118.04
C ARG A 32 -38.44 -16.83 116.93
N LEU A 33 -39.45 -15.98 117.16
CA LEU A 33 -39.87 -14.95 116.20
C LEU A 33 -38.77 -13.92 115.98
N ASN A 34 -38.04 -13.51 117.02
CA ASN A 34 -36.89 -12.61 116.87
C ASN A 34 -35.73 -13.25 116.12
N GLU A 35 -35.48 -14.55 116.32
CA GLU A 35 -34.47 -15.29 115.56
C GLU A 35 -34.86 -15.43 114.08
N ALA A 36 -36.12 -15.74 113.79
CA ALA A 36 -36.65 -15.79 112.43
C ALA A 36 -36.63 -14.40 111.76
N LEU A 37 -36.99 -13.34 112.49
CA LEU A 37 -36.91 -11.96 112.00
C LEU A 37 -35.47 -11.58 111.66
N LYS A 38 -34.51 -11.90 112.54
CA LYS A 38 -33.08 -11.67 112.28
C LYS A 38 -32.58 -12.43 111.05
N TYR A 39 -33.01 -13.68 110.89
CA TYR A 39 -32.67 -14.49 109.72
C TYR A 39 -33.21 -13.83 108.44
N HIS A 40 -34.49 -13.47 108.39
CA HIS A 40 -35.08 -12.84 107.22
C HIS A 40 -34.56 -11.42 106.94
N MET A 41 -34.22 -10.64 107.98
CA MET A 41 -33.53 -9.37 107.80
C MET A 41 -32.18 -9.58 107.12
N LYS A 42 -31.38 -10.54 107.59
CA LYS A 42 -30.09 -10.87 106.98
C LYS A 42 -30.25 -11.38 105.54
N GLU A 43 -31.22 -12.26 105.30
CA GLU A 43 -31.54 -12.77 103.96
C GLU A 43 -31.96 -11.63 103.01
N THR A 44 -32.77 -10.69 103.48
CA THR A 44 -33.19 -9.51 102.70
C THR A 44 -32.00 -8.60 102.39
N GLU A 45 -31.11 -8.36 103.35
CA GLU A 45 -29.88 -7.60 103.14
C GLU A 45 -28.95 -8.27 102.12
N ASP A 46 -28.79 -9.59 102.20
CA ASP A 46 -27.94 -10.35 101.29
C ASP A 46 -28.54 -10.40 99.87
N LEU A 47 -29.87 -10.56 99.76
CA LEU A 47 -30.58 -10.42 98.48
C LEU A 47 -30.44 -9.00 97.92
N GLN A 48 -30.56 -7.96 98.74
CA GLN A 48 -30.40 -6.57 98.29
C GLN A 48 -28.97 -6.31 97.78
N LYS A 49 -27.94 -6.83 98.46
CA LYS A 49 -26.54 -6.77 97.99
C LYS A 49 -26.38 -7.52 96.66
N LEU A 50 -27.00 -8.69 96.53
CA LEU A 50 -26.95 -9.46 95.29
C LEU A 50 -27.64 -8.71 94.15
N THR A 51 -28.84 -8.16 94.36
CA THR A 51 -29.55 -7.37 93.36
C THR A 51 -28.76 -6.13 92.93
N ALA A 52 -28.15 -5.42 93.89
CA ALA A 52 -27.30 -4.27 93.58
C ALA A 52 -26.05 -4.66 92.77
N SER A 53 -25.40 -5.78 93.11
CA SER A 53 -24.23 -6.27 92.37
C SER A 53 -24.59 -6.75 90.96
N LEU A 54 -25.73 -7.45 90.79
CA LEU A 54 -26.27 -7.83 89.49
C LEU A 54 -26.67 -6.62 88.65
N ALA A 55 -27.29 -5.59 89.25
CA ALA A 55 -27.63 -4.35 88.55
C ALA A 55 -26.37 -3.64 88.02
N LYS A 56 -25.31 -3.54 88.84
CA LYS A 56 -24.02 -2.98 88.42
C LYS A 56 -23.40 -3.79 87.28
N ARG A 57 -23.45 -5.13 87.37
CA ARG A 57 -22.91 -6.01 86.32
C ARG A 57 -23.70 -5.88 85.02
N ASN A 58 -25.03 -5.82 85.08
CA ASN A 58 -25.88 -5.59 83.91
C ASN A 58 -25.61 -4.23 83.25
N ALA A 59 -25.41 -3.17 84.03
CA ALA A 59 -25.03 -1.86 83.50
C ALA A 59 -23.67 -1.90 82.76
N SER A 60 -22.66 -2.57 83.34
CA SER A 60 -21.35 -2.77 82.68
C SER A 60 -21.50 -3.57 81.39
N LEU A 61 -22.20 -4.70 81.43
CA LEU A 61 -22.42 -5.54 80.25
C LEU A 61 -23.17 -4.80 79.14
N THR A 62 -24.10 -3.90 79.49
CA THR A 62 -24.82 -3.07 78.51
C THR A 62 -23.87 -2.08 77.82
N LEU A 63 -22.97 -1.44 78.58
CA LEU A 63 -21.96 -0.55 78.03
C LEU A 63 -21.00 -1.32 77.11
N ASP A 64 -20.47 -2.46 77.58
CA ASP A 64 -19.56 -3.29 76.81
C ASP A 64 -20.21 -3.78 75.50
N LYS A 65 -21.47 -4.21 75.57
CA LYS A 65 -22.26 -4.59 74.39
C LYS A 65 -22.37 -3.42 73.39
N ASN A 66 -22.73 -2.23 73.85
CA ASN A 66 -22.87 -1.07 72.97
C ASN A 66 -21.52 -0.66 72.35
N MET A 67 -20.42 -0.73 73.11
CA MET A 67 -19.07 -0.46 72.62
C MET A 67 -18.65 -1.49 71.56
N LEU A 68 -18.90 -2.78 71.79
CA LEU A 68 -18.62 -3.84 70.82
C LEU A 68 -19.50 -3.70 69.56
N GLU A 69 -20.78 -3.34 69.71
CA GLU A 69 -21.66 -3.09 68.56
C GLU A 69 -21.15 -1.93 67.68
N LEU A 70 -20.65 -0.84 68.27
CA LEU A 70 -20.03 0.26 67.53
C LEU A 70 -18.74 -0.20 66.85
N ALA A 71 -17.86 -0.92 67.55
CA ALA A 71 -16.62 -1.42 66.97
C ALA A 71 -16.86 -2.40 65.80
N VAL A 72 -17.89 -3.24 65.90
CA VAL A 72 -18.31 -4.13 64.80
C VAL A 72 -18.80 -3.31 63.62
N LYS A 73 -19.66 -2.29 63.83
CA LYS A 73 -20.14 -1.41 62.76
C LYS A 73 -18.99 -0.69 62.04
N ASP A 74 -18.05 -0.13 62.80
CA ASP A 74 -16.88 0.56 62.26
C ASP A 74 -16.00 -0.41 61.45
N ASN A 75 -15.76 -1.62 61.97
CA ASN A 75 -15.00 -2.65 61.25
C ASN A 75 -15.72 -3.07 59.96
N THR A 76 -17.04 -3.28 60.00
CA THR A 76 -17.82 -3.63 58.79
C THR A 76 -17.74 -2.54 57.72
N ALA A 77 -17.87 -1.27 58.10
CA ALA A 77 -17.75 -0.16 57.15
C ALA A 77 -16.34 -0.05 56.55
N GLN A 78 -15.29 -0.27 57.36
CA GLN A 78 -13.91 -0.30 56.87
C GLN A 78 -13.68 -1.47 55.90
N MET A 79 -14.22 -2.66 56.21
CA MET A 79 -14.12 -3.84 55.34
C MET A 79 -14.85 -3.64 54.02
N GLU A 80 -16.01 -2.99 54.01
CA GLU A 80 -16.74 -2.62 52.80
C GLU A 80 -15.93 -1.63 51.95
N ALA A 81 -15.41 -0.56 52.54
CA ALA A 81 -14.59 0.41 51.82
C ALA A 81 -13.30 -0.20 51.25
N GLN A 82 -12.66 -1.14 51.97
CA GLN A 82 -11.52 -1.89 51.44
C GLN A 82 -11.91 -2.83 50.30
N ARG A 83 -13.08 -3.47 50.38
CA ARG A 83 -13.60 -4.35 49.34
C ARG A 83 -13.89 -3.58 48.04
N GLU A 84 -14.44 -2.39 48.15
CA GLU A 84 -14.65 -1.49 47.00
C GLU A 84 -13.33 -1.08 46.35
N LYS A 85 -12.34 -0.66 47.15
CA LYS A 85 -10.99 -0.34 46.64
C LYS A 85 -10.33 -1.54 45.95
N LEU A 86 -10.46 -2.74 46.51
CA LEU A 86 -9.96 -3.97 45.89
C LEU A 86 -10.67 -4.27 44.57
N ALA A 87 -11.98 -4.03 44.48
CA ALA A 87 -12.73 -4.21 43.24
C ALA A 87 -12.28 -3.21 42.17
N GLU A 88 -12.08 -1.93 42.53
CA GLU A 88 -11.59 -0.90 41.62
C GLU A 88 -10.17 -1.20 41.12
N LEU A 89 -9.26 -1.61 42.00
CA LEU A 89 -7.91 -1.99 41.64
C LEU A 89 -7.89 -3.22 40.71
N ARG A 90 -8.73 -4.23 40.97
CA ARG A 90 -8.85 -5.39 40.09
C ARG A 90 -9.36 -5.01 38.70
N ALA A 91 -10.34 -4.11 38.62
CA ALA A 91 -10.84 -3.61 37.34
C ALA A 91 -9.75 -2.85 36.56
N LYS A 92 -8.96 -2.02 37.25
CA LYS A 92 -7.81 -1.31 36.66
C LYS A 92 -6.73 -2.27 36.15
N VAL A 93 -6.38 -3.29 36.93
CA VAL A 93 -5.41 -4.33 36.52
C VAL A 93 -5.91 -5.05 35.27
N ALA A 94 -7.17 -5.51 35.25
CA ALA A 94 -7.74 -6.18 34.09
C ALA A 94 -7.74 -5.30 32.82
N SER A 95 -8.05 -4.00 32.96
CA SER A 95 -8.02 -3.05 31.84
C SER A 95 -6.60 -2.80 31.31
N LEU A 96 -5.61 -2.72 32.22
CA LEU A 96 -4.20 -2.57 31.85
C LEU A 96 -3.66 -3.83 31.18
N GLU A 97 -3.99 -5.02 31.70
CA GLU A 97 -3.63 -6.30 31.11
C GLU A 97 -4.17 -6.43 29.69
N GLN A 98 -5.45 -6.09 29.47
CA GLN A 98 -6.06 -6.08 28.14
C GLN A 98 -5.36 -5.09 27.20
N SER A 99 -5.05 -3.88 27.68
CA SER A 99 -4.36 -2.87 26.87
C SER A 99 -2.94 -3.32 26.49
N LEU A 100 -2.23 -3.94 27.43
CA LEU A 100 -0.90 -4.51 27.18
C LEU A 100 -0.97 -5.63 26.15
N GLU A 101 -1.92 -6.56 26.30
CA GLU A 101 -2.12 -7.66 25.35
C GLU A 101 -2.34 -7.13 23.91
N LEU A 102 -3.21 -6.14 23.74
CA LEU A 102 -3.44 -5.49 22.45
C LEU A 102 -2.16 -4.87 21.89
N THR A 103 -1.42 -4.08 22.68
CA THR A 103 -0.16 -3.47 22.21
C THR A 103 0.91 -4.50 21.87
N THR A 104 0.99 -5.61 22.61
CA THR A 104 1.92 -6.70 22.30
C THR A 104 1.55 -7.39 20.99
N GLN A 105 0.26 -7.64 20.76
CA GLN A 105 -0.23 -8.24 19.53
C GLN A 105 0.01 -7.33 18.32
N GLU A 106 -0.26 -6.02 18.44
CA GLU A 106 0.01 -5.03 17.40
C GLU A 106 1.51 -4.99 17.05
N LYS A 107 2.38 -5.00 18.06
CA LYS A 107 3.82 -5.03 17.87
C LYS A 107 4.28 -6.31 17.16
N GLU A 108 3.79 -7.48 17.59
CA GLU A 108 4.10 -8.74 16.92
C GLU A 108 3.64 -8.77 15.46
N GLN A 109 2.44 -8.25 15.18
CA GLN A 109 1.94 -8.14 13.81
C GLN A 109 2.81 -7.21 12.97
N GLN A 110 3.25 -6.10 13.53
CA GLN A 110 4.15 -5.15 12.85
C GLN A 110 5.50 -5.80 12.55
N GLU A 111 6.12 -6.49 13.52
CA GLU A 111 7.38 -7.22 13.29
C GLU A 111 7.22 -8.32 12.23
N ARG A 112 6.09 -9.02 12.21
CA ARG A 112 5.79 -10.01 11.15
C ARG A 112 5.71 -9.33 9.79
N LYS A 113 4.99 -8.20 9.68
CA LYS A 113 4.88 -7.42 8.43
C LYS A 113 6.25 -6.94 7.95
N GLU A 114 7.08 -6.41 8.85
CA GLU A 114 8.43 -5.94 8.54
C GLU A 114 9.33 -7.09 8.07
N LYS A 115 9.30 -8.24 8.75
CA LYS A 115 10.03 -9.44 8.30
C LYS A 115 9.56 -9.92 6.93
N THR A 116 8.25 -9.95 6.69
CA THR A 116 7.73 -10.33 5.36
C THR A 116 8.10 -9.31 4.29
N ALA A 117 8.09 -8.01 4.59
CA ALA A 117 8.48 -6.97 3.66
C ALA A 117 9.96 -7.10 3.29
N LEU A 118 10.84 -7.34 4.27
CA LEU A 118 12.28 -7.54 4.04
C LEU A 118 12.58 -8.78 3.18
N VAL A 119 11.83 -9.87 3.35
CA VAL A 119 11.97 -11.09 2.54
C VAL A 119 11.39 -10.93 1.13
N CYS A 120 10.31 -10.15 0.99
CA CYS A 120 9.62 -9.97 -0.29
C CYS A 120 10.16 -8.81 -1.14
N THR A 121 10.97 -7.89 -0.61
CA THR A 121 11.68 -6.91 -1.43
C THR A 121 12.77 -7.64 -2.21
N PRO A 122 12.72 -7.67 -3.57
CA PRO A 122 13.83 -8.17 -4.37
C PRO A 122 15.10 -7.43 -3.98
N ASP A 123 16.23 -8.16 -3.92
CA ASP A 123 17.51 -7.54 -3.61
C ASP A 123 17.80 -6.46 -4.67
N PRO A 124 17.88 -5.17 -4.28
CA PRO A 124 18.10 -4.08 -5.24
C PRO A 124 19.40 -4.28 -6.04
N GLN A 125 20.35 -5.05 -5.50
CA GLN A 125 21.57 -5.40 -6.20
C GLN A 125 21.30 -6.31 -7.40
N VAL A 126 20.41 -7.29 -7.27
CA VAL A 126 20.04 -8.21 -8.36
C VAL A 126 19.29 -7.47 -9.46
N ASP A 127 18.38 -6.57 -9.09
CA ASP A 127 17.65 -5.74 -10.06
C ASP A 127 18.59 -4.79 -10.80
N LEU A 128 19.54 -4.18 -10.09
CA LEU A 128 20.55 -3.31 -10.69
C LEU A 128 21.46 -4.09 -11.66
N GLU A 129 21.88 -5.30 -11.31
CA GLU A 129 22.63 -6.18 -12.20
C GLU A 129 21.83 -6.60 -13.44
N ASN A 130 20.53 -6.88 -13.28
CA ASN A 130 19.64 -7.22 -14.40
C ASN A 130 19.47 -6.05 -15.36
N LEU A 131 19.24 -4.84 -14.84
CA LEU A 131 19.13 -3.62 -15.63
C LEU A 131 20.45 -3.30 -16.36
N GLN A 132 21.60 -3.48 -15.71
CA GLN A 132 22.90 -3.33 -16.37
C GLN A 132 23.09 -4.32 -17.52
N LYS A 133 22.67 -5.58 -17.36
CA LYS A 133 22.72 -6.59 -18.44
C LYS A 133 21.80 -6.24 -19.60
N GLU A 134 20.59 -5.74 -19.32
CA GLU A 134 19.66 -5.31 -20.37
C GLU A 134 20.19 -4.10 -21.12
N LEU A 135 20.76 -3.12 -20.42
CA LEU A 135 21.37 -1.94 -21.02
C LEU A 135 22.53 -2.34 -21.95
N ALA A 136 23.43 -3.22 -21.51
CA ALA A 136 24.52 -3.73 -22.33
C ALA A 136 24.03 -4.50 -23.57
N ARG A 137 22.89 -5.20 -23.49
CA ARG A 137 22.27 -5.85 -24.66
C ARG A 137 21.76 -4.80 -25.66
N ARG A 138 21.05 -3.78 -25.16
CA ARG A 138 20.50 -2.69 -26.00
C ARG A 138 21.59 -1.88 -26.68
N GLU A 139 22.71 -1.62 -26.01
CA GLU A 139 23.87 -0.95 -26.61
C GLU A 139 24.46 -1.74 -27.79
N LYS A 140 24.54 -3.08 -27.67
CA LYS A 140 25.01 -3.94 -28.77
C LYS A 140 24.04 -3.94 -29.95
N GLU A 141 22.75 -4.00 -29.69
CA GLU A 141 21.70 -3.91 -30.73
C GLU A 141 21.77 -2.56 -31.46
N LEU A 142 21.92 -1.45 -30.72
CA LEU A 142 22.08 -0.12 -31.30
C LEU A 142 23.36 0.01 -32.13
N ALA A 143 24.47 -0.55 -31.65
CA ALA A 143 25.73 -0.58 -32.40
C ALA A 143 25.58 -1.36 -33.71
N HIS A 144 24.86 -2.49 -33.68
CA HIS A 144 24.57 -3.28 -34.87
C HIS A 144 23.68 -2.52 -35.86
N ILE A 145 22.57 -1.93 -35.40
CA ILE A 145 21.66 -1.11 -36.23
C ILE A 145 22.42 0.05 -36.86
N LYS A 146 23.29 0.74 -36.10
CA LYS A 146 24.14 1.82 -36.61
C LYS A 146 25.10 1.33 -37.68
N GLY A 147 25.65 0.12 -37.53
CA GLY A 147 26.47 -0.54 -38.55
C GLY A 147 25.69 -0.77 -39.84
N VAL A 148 24.52 -1.40 -39.75
CA VAL A 148 23.66 -1.66 -40.92
C VAL A 148 23.23 -0.36 -41.60
N ALA A 149 22.80 0.64 -40.82
CA ALA A 149 22.41 1.94 -41.36
C ALA A 149 23.56 2.62 -42.10
N ARG A 150 24.80 2.54 -41.58
CA ARG A 150 25.99 3.04 -42.26
C ARG A 150 26.21 2.33 -43.60
N THR A 151 26.15 0.99 -43.62
CA THR A 151 26.30 0.22 -44.86
C THR A 151 25.24 0.58 -45.91
N VAL A 152 23.98 0.77 -45.50
CA VAL A 152 22.91 1.19 -46.42
C VAL A 152 23.19 2.57 -47.02
N VAL A 153 23.70 3.51 -46.23
CA VAL A 153 24.07 4.85 -46.72
C VAL A 153 25.27 4.78 -47.66
N GLU A 154 26.29 3.98 -47.34
CA GLU A 154 27.46 3.76 -48.20
C GLU A 154 27.06 3.16 -49.55
N GLN A 155 26.23 2.12 -49.54
CA GLN A 155 25.68 1.49 -50.74
C GLN A 155 24.84 2.46 -51.57
N ARG A 156 23.96 3.26 -50.93
CA ARG A 156 23.19 4.29 -51.62
C ARG A 156 24.11 5.34 -52.26
N THR A 157 25.13 5.79 -51.55
CA THR A 157 26.11 6.75 -52.06
C THR A 157 26.90 6.20 -53.25
N GLU A 158 27.25 4.91 -53.21
CA GLU A 158 27.88 4.23 -54.35
C GLU A 158 26.96 4.15 -55.57
N LEU A 159 25.70 3.76 -55.37
CA LEU A 159 24.70 3.74 -56.43
C LEU A 159 24.47 5.14 -57.02
N GLU A 160 24.36 6.17 -56.20
CA GLU A 160 24.20 7.55 -56.65
C GLU A 160 25.39 8.01 -57.49
N ARG A 161 26.62 7.72 -57.06
CA ARG A 161 27.83 8.00 -57.86
C ARG A 161 27.80 7.26 -59.20
N PHE A 162 27.48 5.96 -59.19
CA PHE A 162 27.34 5.18 -60.42
C PHE A 162 26.31 5.77 -61.38
N PHE A 163 25.14 6.21 -60.90
CA PHE A 163 24.13 6.85 -61.74
C PHE A 163 24.58 8.18 -62.33
N HIS A 164 25.29 9.00 -61.55
CA HIS A 164 25.87 10.25 -62.06
C HIS A 164 26.91 9.97 -63.17
N ASP A 165 27.77 8.98 -62.97
CA ASP A 165 28.78 8.57 -63.95
C ASP A 165 28.14 8.00 -65.22
N ALA A 166 27.10 7.16 -65.09
CA ALA A 166 26.35 6.62 -66.21
C ALA A 166 25.64 7.74 -67.00
N LEU A 167 24.99 8.70 -66.32
CA LEU A 167 24.39 9.85 -66.98
C LEU A 167 25.43 10.71 -67.70
N ALA A 168 26.61 10.91 -67.10
CA ALA A 168 27.71 11.63 -67.73
C ALA A 168 28.24 10.89 -68.97
N GLN A 169 28.34 9.56 -68.93
CA GLN A 169 28.69 8.75 -70.09
C GLN A 169 27.64 8.88 -71.20
N VAL A 170 26.36 8.73 -70.88
CA VAL A 170 25.28 8.87 -71.88
C VAL A 170 25.29 10.25 -72.53
N LYS A 171 25.48 11.33 -71.76
CA LYS A 171 25.60 12.69 -72.31
C LYS A 171 26.78 12.84 -73.27
N ARG A 172 27.93 12.21 -72.97
CA ARG A 172 29.09 12.17 -73.87
C ARG A 172 28.75 11.43 -75.15
N GLU A 173 28.11 10.27 -75.06
CA GLU A 173 27.72 9.46 -76.21
C GLU A 173 26.67 10.16 -77.09
N ILE A 174 25.68 10.83 -76.50
CA ILE A 174 24.71 11.68 -77.23
C ILE A 174 25.47 12.76 -78.01
N THR A 175 26.41 13.45 -77.36
CA THR A 175 27.18 14.52 -78.00
C THR A 175 28.02 13.97 -79.15
N ALA A 176 28.71 12.85 -78.95
CA ALA A 176 29.52 12.19 -79.96
C ALA A 176 28.69 11.65 -81.14
N SER A 177 27.55 11.03 -80.85
CA SER A 177 26.57 10.55 -81.84
C SER A 177 26.06 11.69 -82.71
N ARG A 178 25.59 12.79 -82.09
CA ARG A 178 25.11 13.99 -82.81
C ARG A 178 26.20 14.62 -83.67
N GLN A 179 27.45 14.66 -83.20
CA GLN A 179 28.58 15.14 -83.99
C GLN A 179 28.87 14.26 -85.20
N ARG A 180 28.87 12.93 -85.03
CA ARG A 180 29.04 11.96 -86.15
C ARG A 180 27.94 12.11 -87.17
N TYR A 181 26.68 12.08 -86.74
CA TYR A 181 25.53 12.28 -87.61
C TYR A 181 25.62 13.58 -88.41
N THR A 182 26.00 14.69 -87.77
CA THR A 182 26.15 15.98 -88.46
C THR A 182 27.25 15.94 -89.53
N LYS A 183 28.40 15.32 -89.23
CA LYS A 183 29.53 15.18 -90.18
C LYS A 183 29.15 14.29 -91.37
N GLU A 184 28.53 13.15 -91.10
CA GLU A 184 28.07 12.20 -92.11
C GLU A 184 26.99 12.81 -93.00
N ALA A 185 25.99 13.48 -92.42
CA ALA A 185 24.95 14.18 -93.17
C ALA A 185 25.54 15.31 -94.04
N LEU A 186 26.54 16.05 -93.54
CA LEU A 186 27.21 17.09 -94.32
C LEU A 186 28.00 16.50 -95.48
N HIS A 187 28.71 15.40 -95.24
CA HIS A 187 29.44 14.69 -96.29
C HIS A 187 28.49 14.13 -97.36
N ALA A 188 27.43 13.44 -96.95
CA ALA A 188 26.39 12.92 -97.85
C ALA A 188 25.76 14.04 -98.68
N TYR A 189 25.37 15.15 -98.04
CA TYR A 189 24.83 16.32 -98.73
C TYR A 189 25.79 16.88 -99.80
N ARG A 190 27.08 17.03 -99.45
CA ARG A 190 28.11 17.48 -100.40
C ARG A 190 28.31 16.50 -101.56
N CYS A 191 28.29 15.21 -101.31
CA CYS A 191 28.38 14.18 -102.36
C CYS A 191 27.18 14.24 -103.30
N SER A 192 25.95 14.24 -102.77
CA SER A 192 24.73 14.36 -103.57
C SER A 192 24.71 15.66 -104.37
N PHE A 193 25.19 16.78 -103.80
CA PHE A 193 25.30 18.04 -104.51
C PHE A 193 26.28 17.95 -105.70
N ARG A 194 27.44 17.31 -105.51
CA ARG A 194 28.41 17.07 -106.60
C ARG A 194 27.84 16.17 -107.70
N GLU A 195 27.13 15.12 -107.35
CA GLU A 195 26.49 14.21 -108.32
C GLU A 195 25.36 14.89 -109.09
N ALA A 196 24.56 15.73 -108.41
CA ALA A 196 23.53 16.52 -109.06
C ALA A 196 24.13 17.57 -110.01
N THR A 197 25.25 18.19 -109.64
CA THR A 197 26.00 19.09 -110.51
C THR A 197 26.52 18.37 -111.76
N ALA A 198 26.89 17.08 -111.63
CA ALA A 198 27.28 16.23 -112.75
C ALA A 198 26.07 15.69 -113.57
N GLY A 199 24.84 16.12 -113.27
CA GLY A 199 23.62 15.74 -113.97
C GLY A 199 23.10 14.33 -113.66
N LYS A 200 23.66 13.65 -112.66
CA LYS A 200 23.31 12.25 -112.34
C LYS A 200 22.08 12.13 -111.42
N LEU A 201 21.80 13.17 -110.63
CA LEU A 201 20.73 13.22 -109.63
C LEU A 201 20.10 14.62 -109.58
N GLN A 202 18.95 14.74 -108.91
CA GLN A 202 18.38 16.05 -108.58
C GLN A 202 19.11 16.69 -107.39
N PHE A 203 19.15 18.03 -107.35
CA PHE A 203 19.80 18.76 -106.26
C PHE A 203 19.12 18.48 -104.91
N PRO A 204 19.89 18.18 -103.85
CA PRO A 204 19.33 17.96 -102.53
C PRO A 204 18.72 19.26 -101.97
N PRO A 205 17.65 19.19 -101.15
CA PRO A 205 17.01 20.35 -100.55
C PRO A 205 17.99 21.12 -99.65
N ILE A 206 17.84 22.45 -99.58
CA ILE A 206 18.71 23.29 -98.76
C ILE A 206 18.52 22.95 -97.28
N CYS A 207 19.62 22.54 -96.64
CA CYS A 207 19.68 22.18 -95.22
C CYS A 207 20.72 23.02 -94.50
N THR A 208 20.43 23.45 -93.27
CA THR A 208 21.40 24.18 -92.43
C THR A 208 22.13 23.23 -91.49
N PHE A 209 23.46 23.32 -91.46
CA PHE A 209 24.35 22.50 -90.62
C PHE A 209 24.91 23.24 -89.40
N HIS A 210 24.45 24.46 -89.14
CA HIS A 210 24.79 25.25 -87.96
C HIS A 210 23.58 25.32 -87.02
N LYS A 211 23.82 25.47 -85.72
CA LYS A 211 22.75 25.60 -84.72
C LYS A 211 22.16 27.01 -84.79
N SER A 212 21.13 27.20 -85.64
CA SER A 212 20.35 28.43 -85.70
C SER A 212 18.91 28.15 -85.24
N PRO A 213 18.37 28.93 -84.27
CA PRO A 213 17.01 28.75 -83.79
C PRO A 213 15.94 29.17 -84.81
N GLN A 214 16.30 29.89 -85.88
CA GLN A 214 15.37 30.41 -86.90
C GLN A 214 15.31 29.54 -88.17
N SER A 215 16.06 28.45 -88.23
CA SER A 215 16.07 27.57 -89.40
C SER A 215 14.94 26.53 -89.34
N THR A 216 14.10 26.51 -90.38
CA THR A 216 13.02 25.51 -90.55
C THR A 216 13.51 24.15 -91.02
N ASN A 217 14.70 24.06 -91.63
CA ASN A 217 15.28 22.80 -92.13
C ASN A 217 16.73 22.63 -91.64
N SER A 218 16.84 22.27 -90.35
CA SER A 218 18.10 22.09 -89.62
C SER A 218 18.40 20.61 -89.39
N VAL A 219 19.62 20.20 -89.71
CA VAL A 219 20.10 18.82 -89.47
C VAL A 219 20.10 18.49 -87.97
N TYR A 220 20.38 19.48 -87.11
CA TYR A 220 20.31 19.31 -85.66
C TYR A 220 18.90 19.06 -85.15
N SER A 221 17.92 19.80 -85.68
CA SER A 221 16.51 19.69 -85.28
C SER A 221 15.93 18.36 -85.74
N ASN A 222 16.28 17.92 -86.96
CA ASN A 222 15.86 16.63 -87.49
C ASN A 222 16.49 15.46 -86.71
N ALA A 223 17.79 15.53 -86.39
CA ALA A 223 18.47 14.51 -85.58
C ALA A 223 17.85 14.36 -84.19
N ALA A 224 17.55 15.47 -83.52
CA ALA A 224 16.91 15.46 -82.20
C ALA A 224 15.48 14.89 -82.26
N ALA A 225 14.67 15.33 -83.22
CA ALA A 225 13.30 14.87 -83.38
C ALA A 225 13.20 13.36 -83.67
N VAL A 226 14.14 12.82 -84.46
CA VAL A 226 14.22 11.38 -84.73
C VAL A 226 14.65 10.59 -83.49
N ALA A 227 15.60 11.11 -82.72
CA ALA A 227 16.12 10.45 -81.53
C ALA A 227 15.12 10.41 -80.36
N GLU A 228 14.22 11.40 -80.26
CA GLU A 228 13.17 11.49 -79.23
C GLU A 228 11.90 10.70 -79.57
N ARG A 229 11.74 10.27 -80.82
CA ARG A 229 10.56 9.51 -81.24
C ARG A 229 10.61 8.10 -80.68
N TRP A 230 9.70 7.79 -79.75
CA TRP A 230 9.50 6.43 -79.28
C TRP A 230 8.88 5.59 -80.39
N THR A 231 9.69 4.71 -80.98
CA THR A 231 9.30 3.84 -82.11
C THR A 231 8.68 2.52 -81.65
N HIS A 232 8.71 2.22 -80.36
CA HIS A 232 8.22 0.96 -79.80
C HIS A 232 6.79 1.09 -79.29
N GLN A 233 5.97 0.05 -79.52
CA GLN A 233 4.58 0.01 -79.05
C GLN A 233 4.49 -0.37 -77.56
N PRO A 234 3.51 0.18 -76.81
CA PRO A 234 3.29 -0.21 -75.42
C PRO A 234 3.01 -1.73 -75.31
N GLY A 235 3.83 -2.45 -74.54
CA GLY A 235 3.68 -3.88 -74.30
C GLY A 235 4.66 -4.79 -75.07
N SER A 236 5.49 -4.26 -75.96
CA SER A 236 6.60 -5.04 -76.53
C SER A 236 7.76 -5.15 -75.53
N LYS A 237 8.45 -6.29 -75.54
CA LYS A 237 9.69 -6.48 -74.77
C LYS A 237 10.79 -5.66 -75.46
N VAL A 238 11.08 -4.48 -74.92
CA VAL A 238 12.16 -3.60 -75.40
C VAL A 238 13.40 -3.84 -74.54
N GLU A 239 14.53 -4.19 -75.16
CA GLU A 239 15.79 -4.31 -74.45
C GLU A 239 16.54 -2.98 -74.42
N LEU A 240 17.40 -2.76 -73.42
CA LEU A 240 18.23 -1.56 -73.33
C LEU A 240 19.10 -1.37 -74.58
N CYS A 241 19.50 -2.45 -75.25
CA CYS A 241 20.30 -2.41 -76.47
C CYS A 241 19.57 -1.72 -77.63
N ASP A 242 18.24 -1.82 -77.70
CA ASP A 242 17.41 -1.30 -78.79
C ASP A 242 17.20 0.22 -78.72
N LEU A 243 17.47 0.82 -77.56
CA LEU A 243 17.23 2.23 -77.29
C LEU A 243 18.34 3.13 -77.83
N THR A 244 17.95 4.30 -78.36
CA THR A 244 18.88 5.40 -78.66
C THR A 244 19.51 5.92 -77.37
N TRP A 245 20.65 6.61 -77.48
CA TRP A 245 21.30 7.19 -76.29
C TRP A 245 20.41 8.23 -75.60
N GLU A 246 19.63 9.00 -76.36
CA GLU A 246 18.62 9.93 -75.84
C GLU A 246 17.50 9.23 -75.05
N GLN A 247 16.99 8.10 -75.55
CA GLN A 247 16.00 7.28 -74.84
C GLN A 247 16.59 6.65 -73.57
N LYS A 248 17.84 6.16 -73.64
CA LYS A 248 18.59 5.64 -72.47
C LYS A 248 18.76 6.72 -71.40
N GLU A 249 19.03 7.97 -71.79
CA GLU A 249 19.12 9.09 -70.85
C GLU A 249 17.80 9.33 -70.13
N HIS A 250 16.68 9.30 -70.86
CA HIS A 250 15.36 9.49 -70.28
C HIS A 250 15.01 8.40 -69.27
N VAL A 251 15.28 7.13 -69.61
CA VAL A 251 15.08 5.98 -68.70
C VAL A 251 15.95 6.11 -67.45
N LEU A 252 17.22 6.47 -67.58
CA LEU A 252 18.12 6.66 -66.43
C LEU A 252 17.68 7.81 -65.52
N ARG A 253 17.24 8.94 -66.10
CA ARG A 253 16.69 10.06 -65.31
C ARG A 253 15.42 9.66 -64.56
N LEU A 254 14.52 8.93 -65.21
CA LEU A 254 13.29 8.45 -64.59
C LEU A 254 13.58 7.44 -63.47
N LEU A 255 14.51 6.51 -63.70
CA LEU A 255 14.94 5.54 -62.69
C LEU A 255 15.56 6.25 -61.47
N PHE A 256 16.42 7.24 -61.71
CA PHE A 256 17.03 8.03 -60.63
C PHE A 256 15.99 8.84 -59.86
N ALA A 257 15.02 9.47 -60.53
CA ALA A 257 13.90 10.15 -59.86
C ALA A 257 13.08 9.17 -59.00
N LYS A 258 12.73 8.01 -59.58
CA LYS A 258 11.94 6.97 -58.89
C LYS A 258 12.65 6.42 -57.65
N MET A 259 13.96 6.19 -57.73
CA MET A 259 14.78 5.74 -56.59
C MET A 259 14.86 6.79 -55.47
N ASN A 260 14.80 8.07 -55.82
CA ASN A 260 14.83 9.18 -54.87
C ASN A 260 13.43 9.63 -54.41
N GLY A 261 12.37 8.96 -54.84
CA GLY A 261 11.00 9.29 -54.47
C GLY A 261 10.46 10.58 -55.10
N GLN A 262 11.00 10.99 -56.25
CA GLN A 262 10.51 12.11 -57.06
C GLN A 262 9.64 11.66 -58.23
#